data_AF-A0A7V7XFD9-F1
#
_entry.id   AF-A0A7V7XFD9-F1
#
_cell.length_a   1.000
_cell.length_b   1.000
_cell.length_c   1.000
_cell.angle_alpha   90.00
_cell.angle_beta   90.00
_cell.angle_gamma   90.00
#
_symmetry.space_group_name_H-M   'P 1'
#
loop_
_entity.id
_entity.type
_entity.pdbx_description
1 polymer ?
#
loop_
_entity_poly.entity_id
_entity_poly.type
_entity_poly.pdbx_seq_one_letter_code
_entity_poly.pdbx_strand_id
1 'polypeptide(L)'
;MHWKTWQGWQKPGVFQWYEQACRYVWEKPDHQKSHISTRIIPAVHGEFGNVHMYPAAGQPQILVSPLMSLYWFFDAKVVIERSLILDAVRDAASVGEAFVIYNLFVRRLKLRPRRDLPY
;
A
#
# COMPACT_ATOMS: atom_id res chain seq x y z
N MET A 1 12.98 -37.30 16.54
CA MET A 1 11.96 -36.47 15.85
C MET A 1 12.70 -35.55 14.89
N HIS A 2 12.85 -35.99 13.64
CA HIS A 2 13.65 -35.28 12.61
C HIS A 2 12.77 -34.24 11.92
N TRP A 3 13.07 -32.96 12.13
CA TRP A 3 12.57 -31.89 11.27
C TRP A 3 13.45 -31.89 10.01
N LYS A 4 12.89 -32.35 8.88
CA LYS A 4 13.55 -32.19 7.58
C LYS A 4 13.53 -30.71 7.24
N THR A 5 14.71 -30.11 7.10
CA THR A 5 14.90 -28.82 6.46
C THR A 5 14.33 -28.89 5.05
N TRP A 6 13.30 -28.08 4.76
CA TRP A 6 12.77 -27.89 3.41
C TRP A 6 13.79 -27.09 2.58
N GLN A 7 14.85 -27.75 2.11
CA GLN A 7 15.77 -27.21 1.11
C GLN A 7 15.20 -27.47 -0.28
N GLY A 8 14.63 -26.44 -0.90
CA GLY A 8 14.15 -26.54 -2.29
C GLY A 8 13.09 -25.52 -2.70
N TRP A 9 12.45 -24.85 -1.76
CA TRP A 9 11.50 -23.77 -2.07
C TRP A 9 12.22 -22.42 -1.99
N GLN A 10 12.42 -21.77 -3.14
CA GLN A 10 12.68 -20.34 -3.16
C GLN A 10 11.54 -19.68 -2.39
N LYS A 11 11.82 -19.03 -1.26
CA LYS A 11 10.78 -18.37 -0.47
C LYS A 11 10.08 -17.36 -1.39
N PRO A 12 8.76 -17.49 -1.61
CA PRO A 12 8.02 -16.46 -2.34
C PRO A 12 8.28 -15.10 -1.67
N GLY A 13 8.40 -14.05 -2.46
CA GLY A 13 8.49 -12.69 -1.91
C GLY A 13 7.24 -12.34 -1.10
N VAL A 14 7.34 -11.29 -0.28
CA VAL A 14 6.25 -10.87 0.63
C VAL A 14 4.95 -10.62 -0.13
N PHE A 15 5.03 -10.02 -1.34
CA PHE A 15 3.86 -9.79 -2.17
C PHE A 15 3.18 -11.09 -2.62
N GLN A 16 3.94 -12.10 -3.03
CA GLN A 16 3.40 -13.38 -3.47
C GLN A 16 2.62 -14.08 -2.35
N TRP A 17 3.14 -14.03 -1.12
CA TRP A 17 2.41 -14.54 0.06
C TRP A 17 1.14 -13.75 0.33
N TYR A 18 1.21 -12.42 0.25
CA TYR A 18 0.04 -11.56 0.42
C TYR A 18 -1.06 -11.86 -0.59
N GLU A 19 -0.72 -11.95 -1.87
CA GLU A 19 -1.68 -12.24 -2.93
C GLU A 19 -2.30 -13.64 -2.76
N GLN A 20 -1.47 -14.66 -2.48
CA GLN A 20 -1.95 -16.01 -2.24
C GLN A 20 -2.91 -16.09 -1.06
N ALA A 21 -2.58 -15.44 0.07
CA ALA A 21 -3.44 -15.41 1.24
C ALA A 21 -4.79 -14.72 0.94
N CYS A 22 -4.75 -13.60 0.21
CA CYS A 22 -5.96 -12.91 -0.22
C CYS A 22 -6.87 -13.80 -1.07
N ARG A 23 -6.31 -14.41 -2.13
CA ARG A 23 -7.06 -15.29 -3.04
C ARG A 23 -7.62 -16.51 -2.32
N TYR A 24 -6.82 -17.16 -1.48
CA TYR A 24 -7.24 -18.30 -0.67
C TYR A 24 -8.49 -18.01 0.17
N VAL A 25 -8.59 -16.81 0.73
CA VAL A 25 -9.75 -16.39 1.52
C VAL A 25 -10.95 -16.06 0.62
N TRP A 26 -10.73 -15.34 -0.48
CA TRP A 26 -11.79 -14.87 -1.38
C TRP A 26 -12.42 -15.93 -2.27
N GLU A 27 -11.73 -17.05 -2.46
CA GLU A 27 -12.21 -18.22 -3.21
C GLU A 27 -13.10 -19.13 -2.35
N LYS A 28 -13.22 -18.84 -1.05
CA LYS A 28 -14.20 -19.53 -0.18
C LYS A 28 -15.62 -19.05 -0.48
N PRO A 29 -16.63 -19.94 -0.40
CA PRO A 29 -18.04 -19.55 -0.52
C PRO A 29 -18.40 -18.41 0.45
N ASP A 30 -19.26 -17.50 -0.01
CA ASP A 30 -19.84 -16.38 0.76
C ASP A 30 -18.84 -15.38 1.38
N HIS A 31 -17.54 -15.46 1.02
CA HIS A 31 -16.56 -14.52 1.54
C HIS A 31 -16.56 -13.20 0.74
N GLN A 32 -16.68 -12.08 1.46
CA GLN A 32 -16.58 -10.76 0.85
C GLN A 32 -15.13 -10.41 0.47
N LYS A 33 -14.95 -9.79 -0.68
CA LYS A 33 -13.63 -9.41 -1.17
C LYS A 33 -13.25 -8.02 -0.65
N SER A 34 -12.00 -7.85 -0.24
CA SER A 34 -11.51 -6.56 0.26
C SER A 34 -11.48 -5.53 -0.87
N HIS A 35 -12.17 -4.40 -0.69
CA HIS A 35 -12.14 -3.27 -1.64
C HIS A 35 -10.74 -2.69 -1.83
N ILE A 36 -9.86 -2.85 -0.84
CA ILE A 36 -8.50 -2.32 -0.86
C ILE A 36 -7.56 -3.29 -1.57
N SER A 37 -7.53 -4.55 -1.13
CA SER A 37 -6.62 -5.57 -1.66
C SER A 37 -6.88 -5.89 -3.13
N THR A 38 -8.15 -5.84 -3.55
CA THR A 38 -8.55 -5.99 -4.97
C THR A 38 -8.09 -4.83 -5.86
N ARG A 39 -7.54 -3.75 -5.30
CA ARG A 39 -6.89 -2.65 -6.02
C ARG A 39 -5.37 -2.67 -5.88
N ILE A 40 -4.87 -3.10 -4.72
CA ILE A 40 -3.42 -3.25 -4.49
C ILE A 40 -2.82 -4.32 -5.42
N ILE A 41 -3.46 -5.49 -5.53
CA ILE A 41 -2.91 -6.60 -6.31
C ILE A 41 -2.74 -6.22 -7.79
N PRO A 42 -3.78 -5.67 -8.49
CA PRO A 42 -3.60 -5.15 -9.85
C PRO A 42 -2.52 -4.07 -9.94
N ALA A 43 -2.45 -3.14 -8.99
CA ALA A 43 -1.42 -2.08 -8.99
C ALA A 43 0.01 -2.64 -8.91
N VAL A 44 0.23 -3.71 -8.14
CA VAL A 44 1.55 -4.39 -8.08
C VAL A 44 1.87 -5.13 -9.38
N HIS A 45 0.85 -5.68 -10.05
CA HIS A 45 1.00 -6.30 -11.38
C HIS A 45 1.15 -5.28 -12.52
N GLY A 46 1.10 -3.98 -12.23
CA GLY A 46 1.25 -2.92 -13.23
C GLY A 46 -0.06 -2.54 -13.94
N GLU A 47 -1.20 -2.97 -13.41
CA GLU A 47 -2.51 -2.65 -13.94
C GLU A 47 -3.05 -1.38 -13.26
N PHE A 48 -3.30 -0.33 -14.04
CA PHE A 48 -3.70 0.99 -13.55
C PHE A 48 -4.98 1.49 -14.23
N GLY A 49 -5.64 2.47 -13.63
CA GLY A 49 -6.90 3.03 -14.15
C GLY A 49 -8.13 2.26 -13.65
N ASN A 50 -9.15 2.13 -14.49
CA ASN A 50 -10.38 1.44 -14.13
C ASN A 50 -10.27 -0.09 -14.30
N VAL A 51 -9.53 -0.72 -13.39
CA VAL A 51 -9.27 -2.16 -13.41
C VAL A 51 -10.01 -2.85 -12.27
N HIS A 52 -10.81 -3.86 -12.61
CA HIS A 52 -11.54 -4.67 -11.65
C HIS A 52 -10.98 -6.09 -11.62
N MET A 53 -10.30 -6.44 -10.53
CA MET A 53 -9.77 -7.80 -10.31
C MET A 53 -10.85 -8.88 -10.32
N TYR A 54 -12.06 -8.54 -9.83
CA TYR A 54 -13.24 -9.39 -9.85
C TYR A 54 -14.43 -8.59 -10.39
N PRO A 55 -14.63 -8.59 -11.72
CA PRO A 55 -15.72 -7.85 -12.34
C PRO A 55 -17.08 -8.38 -11.89
N ALA A 56 -18.00 -7.47 -11.62
CA ALA A 56 -19.41 -7.79 -11.40
C ALA A 56 -20.29 -6.72 -12.07
N ALA A 57 -21.51 -7.12 -12.44
CA ALA A 57 -22.47 -6.19 -13.02
C ALA A 57 -22.75 -5.02 -12.05
N GLY A 58 -22.76 -3.79 -12.58
CA GLY A 58 -23.08 -2.59 -11.81
C GLY A 58 -21.95 -2.05 -10.92
N GLN A 59 -20.71 -2.54 -11.05
CA GLN A 59 -19.58 -1.98 -10.30
C GLN A 59 -19.30 -0.53 -10.74
N PRO A 60 -19.04 0.37 -9.77
CA PRO A 60 -18.68 1.76 -10.08
C PRO A 60 -17.29 1.83 -10.72
N GLN A 61 -17.04 2.88 -11.49
CA GLN A 61 -15.69 3.19 -11.95
C GLN A 61 -14.76 3.38 -10.74
N ILE A 62 -13.56 2.81 -10.81
CA ILE A 62 -12.51 2.97 -9.81
C ILE A 62 -11.22 3.47 -10.46
N LEU A 63 -10.29 3.90 -9.60
CA LEU A 63 -8.96 4.31 -10.02
C LEU A 63 -7.92 3.49 -9.25
N VAL A 64 -7.32 2.53 -9.93
CA VAL A 64 -6.14 1.82 -9.47
C VAL A 64 -4.92 2.69 -9.79
N SER A 65 -4.31 3.24 -8.74
CA SER A 65 -3.17 4.14 -8.86
C SER A 65 -1.85 3.36 -8.77
N PRO A 66 -0.81 3.72 -9.53
CA PRO A 66 0.52 3.13 -9.40
C PRO A 66 1.14 3.32 -8.01
N LEU A 67 0.64 4.29 -7.22
CA LEU A 67 1.10 4.51 -5.85
C LEU A 67 0.53 3.50 -4.84
N MET A 68 -0.51 2.74 -5.20
CA MET A 68 -1.14 1.79 -4.28
C MET A 68 -0.21 0.65 -3.87
N SER A 69 0.71 0.22 -4.74
CA SER A 69 1.74 -0.76 -4.37
C SER A 69 2.67 -0.21 -3.29
N LEU A 70 3.07 1.07 -3.40
CA LEU A 70 3.97 1.74 -2.47
C LEU A 70 3.35 1.97 -1.09
N TYR A 71 2.04 2.23 -1.00
CA TYR A 71 1.37 2.42 0.29
C TYR A 71 1.34 1.15 1.14
N TRP A 72 1.48 -0.03 0.53
CA TRP A 72 1.28 -1.31 1.22
C TRP A 72 2.53 -2.18 1.31
N PHE A 73 3.48 -2.03 0.38
CA PHE A 73 4.71 -2.82 0.35
C PHE A 73 5.97 -1.97 0.44
N PHE A 74 5.97 -1.01 1.36
CA PHE A 74 7.18 -0.25 1.70
C PHE A 74 7.90 -0.86 2.90
N ASP A 75 9.22 -0.66 2.95
CA ASP A 75 9.99 -0.92 4.17
C ASP A 75 9.81 0.26 5.13
N ALA A 76 9.06 0.02 6.20
CA ALA A 76 8.75 1.05 7.19
C ALA A 76 10.00 1.60 7.88
N LYS A 77 11.01 0.76 8.12
CA LYS A 77 12.25 1.20 8.76
C LYS A 77 12.98 2.16 7.83
N VAL A 78 13.10 1.81 6.55
CA VAL A 78 13.73 2.68 5.55
C VAL A 78 13.00 4.01 5.40
N VAL A 79 11.66 3.99 5.41
CA VAL A 79 10.85 5.24 5.34
C VAL A 79 11.06 6.11 6.57
N ILE A 80 11.08 5.52 7.77
CA ILE A 80 11.33 6.23 9.03
C ILE A 80 12.73 6.86 9.03
N GLU A 81 13.76 6.11 8.67
CA GLU A 81 15.15 6.58 8.61
C GLU A 81 15.36 7.72 7.60
N ARG A 82 14.52 7.81 6.57
CA ARG A 82 14.59 8.85 5.53
C ARG A 82 13.52 9.94 5.70
N SER A 83 12.74 9.89 6.77
CA SER A 83 11.64 10.83 6.98
C SER A 83 12.19 12.19 7.41
N LEU A 84 11.99 13.21 6.57
CA LEU A 84 12.42 14.58 6.86
C LEU A 84 11.61 15.24 7.98
N ILE A 85 10.39 14.75 8.24
CA ILE A 85 9.45 15.36 9.19
C ILE A 85 9.49 14.70 10.57
N LEU A 86 9.96 13.46 10.66
CA LEU A 86 9.78 12.63 11.85
C LEU A 86 10.30 13.31 13.12
N ASP A 87 11.48 13.91 13.07
CA ASP A 87 12.06 14.60 14.21
C ASP A 87 11.26 15.83 14.64
N ALA A 88 10.62 16.53 13.70
CA ALA A 88 9.80 17.69 14.02
C ALA A 88 8.51 17.30 14.76
N VAL A 89 7.90 16.17 14.40
CA VAL A 89 6.60 15.75 14.96
C VAL A 89 6.72 14.72 16.10
N ARG A 90 7.94 14.31 16.46
CA ARG A 90 8.21 13.23 17.41
C ARG A 90 7.53 13.44 18.76
N ASP A 91 7.55 14.67 19.26
CA ASP A 91 7.06 15.02 20.59
C ASP A 91 5.63 15.61 20.57
N ALA A 92 4.94 15.56 19.42
CA ALA A 92 3.57 16.05 19.32
C ALA A 92 2.64 15.20 20.21
N ALA A 93 1.91 15.86 21.10
CA ALA A 93 1.00 15.21 22.04
C ALA A 93 -0.35 14.82 21.40
N SER A 94 -0.62 15.29 20.18
CA SER A 94 -1.84 14.97 19.45
C SER A 94 -1.67 15.00 17.94
N VAL A 95 -2.60 14.37 17.23
CA VAL A 95 -2.69 14.43 15.76
C VAL A 95 -2.86 15.87 15.28
N GLY A 96 -3.63 16.70 16.00
CA GLY A 96 -3.82 18.11 15.66
C GLY A 96 -2.53 18.91 15.75
N GLU A 97 -1.75 18.70 16.81
CA GLU A 97 -0.44 19.33 16.98
C GLU A 97 0.56 18.87 15.91
N ALA A 98 0.64 17.56 15.66
CA ALA A 98 1.48 17.01 14.60
C ALA A 98 1.13 17.61 13.23
N PHE A 99 -0.16 17.82 12.95
CA PHE A 99 -0.63 18.46 11.71
C PHE A 99 -0.17 19.91 11.60
N VAL A 100 -0.26 20.70 12.69
CA VAL A 100 0.24 22.08 12.71
C VAL A 100 1.75 22.13 12.46
N ILE A 101 2.52 21.31 13.17
CA ILE A 101 3.98 21.21 13.01
C ILE A 101 4.35 20.83 11.57
N TYR A 102 3.67 19.81 11.01
CA TYR A 102 3.84 19.39 9.63
C TYR A 102 3.63 20.53 8.65
N ASN A 103 2.54 21.28 8.78
CA ASN A 103 2.25 22.39 7.87
C ASN A 103 3.31 23.50 7.93
N LEU A 104 3.83 23.81 9.13
CA LEU A 104 4.92 24.78 9.29
C LEU A 104 6.23 24.26 8.68
N PHE A 105 6.52 22.97 8.83
CA PHE A 105 7.71 22.34 8.25
C PHE A 105 7.68 22.38 6.71
N VAL A 106 6.57 21.92 6.11
CA VAL A 106 6.37 21.87 4.65
C VAL A 106 6.52 23.24 4.00
N ARG A 107 6.03 24.31 4.64
CA ARG A 107 6.17 25.69 4.14
C ARG A 107 7.63 26.16 4.00
N ARG A 108 8.57 25.55 4.73
CA ARG A 108 10.01 25.86 4.64
C ARG A 108 10.69 25.12 3.49
N LEU A 109 10.05 24.08 2.94
CA LEU A 109 10.60 23.28 1.86
C LEU A 109 10.34 23.93 0.50
N LYS A 110 11.32 23.87 -0.40
CA LYS A 110 11.14 24.21 -1.81
C LYS A 110 10.50 23.02 -2.53
N LEU A 111 9.17 22.92 -2.46
CA LEU A 111 8.42 21.84 -3.08
C LEU A 111 8.23 22.05 -4.58
N ARG A 112 8.15 20.94 -5.32
CA ARG A 112 7.70 20.96 -6.71
C ARG A 112 6.27 21.51 -6.79
N PRO A 113 5.93 22.34 -7.78
CA PRO A 113 4.56 22.77 -8.02
C PRO A 113 3.61 21.57 -8.17
N ARG A 114 2.43 21.66 -7.56
CA ARG A 114 1.39 20.66 -7.71
C ARG A 114 0.96 20.62 -9.18
N ARG A 115 0.87 19.41 -9.73
CA ARG A 115 0.29 19.12 -11.04
C ARG A 115 -0.78 18.07 -10.85
N ASP A 116 -1.81 18.12 -11.67
CA ASP A 116 -2.78 17.04 -11.73
C ASP A 116 -2.08 15.78 -12.25
N LEU A 117 -2.47 14.64 -11.69
CA LEU A 117 -2.03 13.35 -12.21
C LEU A 117 -2.72 13.14 -13.57
N PRO A 118 -2.04 12.53 -14.56
CA PRO A 118 -2.51 12.48 -15.95
C PRO A 118 -3.64 11.47 -16.19
N TYR A 119 -4.55 11.31 -15.25
CA TYR A 119 -5.68 10.37 -15.32
C TYR A 119 -6.81 10.80 -14.38
#